data_AF-A0A0H4XMH9-F1
#
_entry.id   AF-A0A0H4XMH9-F1
#
_cell.length_a   1.000
_cell.length_b   1.000
_cell.length_c   1.000
_cell.angle_alpha   90.00
_cell.angle_beta   90.00
_cell.angle_gamma   90.00
#
_symmetry.space_group_name_H-M   'P 1'
#
loop_
_entity.id
_entity.type
_entity.pdbx_description
1 polymer ?
#
loop_
_entity_poly.entity_id
_entity_poly.type
_entity_poly.pdbx_seq_one_letter_code
_entity_poly.pdbx_strand_id
1 'polypeptide(L)'
;MKKVFLAVLSLSLPAFAAPEFDPEDVSVDPEELVSQEAFDEASKGRDLLPFCWNLHYTSCARQNATQACTDGIWSDYVCVCRPLGTRNVWDCPEVR
;
A
#
# COMPACT_ATOMS: atom_id res chain seq x y z
N MET A 1 -22.38 20.98 46.85
CA MET A 1 -21.07 21.06 46.17
C MET A 1 -21.26 20.42 44.80
N LYS A 2 -21.58 21.23 43.79
CA LYS A 2 -20.70 21.84 42.76
C LYS A 2 -20.76 20.98 41.49
N LYS A 3 -21.42 21.57 40.49
CA LYS A 3 -21.93 21.00 39.23
C LYS A 3 -20.75 20.54 38.36
N VAL A 4 -20.85 19.34 37.78
CA VAL A 4 -19.88 18.81 36.82
C VAL A 4 -20.14 19.48 35.48
N PHE A 5 -19.18 20.30 35.05
CA PHE A 5 -19.19 20.99 33.77
C PHE A 5 -18.82 20.01 32.66
N LEU A 6 -19.74 19.80 31.71
CA LEU A 6 -19.45 19.16 30.43
C LEU A 6 -18.81 20.18 29.51
N ALA A 7 -17.54 19.96 29.17
CA ALA A 7 -16.83 20.70 28.13
C ALA A 7 -17.23 20.13 26.76
N VAL A 8 -18.07 20.88 26.03
CA VAL A 8 -18.33 20.64 24.60
C VAL A 8 -17.15 21.23 23.83
N LEU A 9 -16.25 20.36 23.36
CA LEU A 9 -15.16 20.74 22.47
C LEU A 9 -15.74 21.11 21.10
N SER A 10 -15.55 22.37 20.78
CA SER A 10 -15.75 23.07 19.52
C SER A 10 -15.26 22.29 18.30
N LEU A 11 -16.19 21.89 17.42
CA LEU A 11 -15.89 21.57 16.03
C LEU A 11 -15.73 22.87 15.23
N SER A 12 -14.51 23.37 15.15
CA SER A 12 -14.12 24.38 14.15
C SER A 12 -13.68 23.65 12.88
N LEU A 13 -14.54 23.67 11.85
CA LEU A 13 -14.20 23.24 10.49
C LEU A 13 -13.11 24.17 9.91
N PRO A 14 -12.01 23.66 9.34
CA PRO A 14 -11.17 24.46 8.48
C PRO A 14 -11.87 24.64 7.12
N ALA A 15 -12.16 25.90 6.78
CA ALA A 15 -12.58 26.30 5.44
C ALA A 15 -11.44 26.00 4.46
N PHE A 16 -11.65 25.06 3.55
CA PHE A 16 -10.79 24.88 2.38
C PHE A 16 -11.04 26.05 1.42
N ALA A 17 -10.09 26.99 1.39
CA ALA A 17 -9.98 27.96 0.33
C ALA A 17 -9.63 27.22 -0.97
N ALA A 18 -10.47 27.38 -1.99
CA ALA A 18 -10.18 26.89 -3.34
C ALA A 18 -9.03 27.72 -3.94
N PRO A 19 -7.99 27.11 -4.52
CA PRO A 19 -7.07 27.85 -5.37
C PRO A 19 -7.79 28.20 -6.69
N GLU A 20 -7.85 29.50 -7.00
CA GLU A 20 -8.15 30.01 -8.33
C GLU A 20 -7.13 29.44 -9.31
N PHE A 21 -7.57 28.54 -10.19
CA PHE A 21 -6.77 28.05 -11.31
C PHE A 21 -6.79 29.10 -12.42
N ASP A 22 -5.66 29.75 -12.59
CA ASP A 22 -5.34 30.65 -13.70
C ASP A 22 -4.88 29.78 -14.90
N PRO A 23 -5.61 29.75 -16.03
CA PRO A 23 -5.24 28.94 -17.18
C PRO A 23 -4.35 29.74 -18.14
N GLU A 24 -3.09 29.97 -17.77
CA GLU A 24 -2.10 30.47 -18.71
C GLU A 24 -1.06 29.39 -19.04
N ASP A 25 -1.15 28.90 -20.29
CA ASP A 25 -0.07 28.34 -21.11
C ASP A 25 0.68 27.09 -20.59
N VAL A 26 0.10 25.91 -20.82
CA VAL A 26 0.89 24.68 -20.96
C VAL A 26 1.05 24.37 -22.44
N SER A 27 2.11 24.93 -23.01
CA SER A 27 2.71 24.47 -24.26
C SER A 27 3.23 23.03 -24.06
N VAL A 28 2.45 22.03 -24.50
CA VAL A 28 2.85 20.61 -24.42
C VAL A 28 3.88 20.31 -25.50
N ASP A 29 5.11 20.06 -25.07
CA ASP A 29 6.19 19.52 -25.89
C ASP A 29 5.95 18.01 -26.16
N PRO A 30 5.90 17.56 -27.43
CA PRO A 30 5.52 16.20 -27.79
C PRO A 30 6.63 15.14 -27.65
N GLU A 31 7.75 15.42 -26.97
CA GLU A 31 8.84 14.43 -26.79
C GLU A 31 8.72 13.53 -25.55
N GLU A 32 7.72 13.71 -24.67
CA GLU A 32 7.51 12.83 -23.50
C GLU A 32 6.64 11.58 -23.75
N LEU A 33 6.20 11.33 -24.98
CA LEU A 33 5.35 10.18 -25.31
C LEU A 33 6.10 8.85 -25.42
N VAL A 34 7.44 8.85 -25.42
CA VAL A 34 8.26 7.62 -25.61
C VAL A 34 8.51 6.85 -24.30
N SER A 35 8.32 7.47 -23.14
CA SER A 35 8.66 6.83 -21.85
C SER A 35 7.56 5.93 -21.27
N GLN A 36 6.33 6.00 -21.78
CA GLN A 36 5.20 5.23 -21.22
C GLN A 36 5.14 3.79 -21.77
N GLU A 37 5.52 3.59 -23.04
CA GLU A 37 5.48 2.28 -23.69
C GLU A 37 6.60 1.34 -23.19
N ALA A 38 7.75 1.90 -22.80
CA ALA A 38 8.86 1.13 -22.23
C ALA A 38 8.59 0.64 -20.79
N PHE A 39 7.72 1.32 -20.04
CA PHE A 39 7.35 0.91 -18.68
C PHE A 39 6.40 -0.28 -18.69
N ASP A 40 5.48 -0.33 -19.67
CA ASP A 40 4.54 -1.42 -19.86
C ASP A 40 5.22 -2.73 -20.31
N GLU A 41 6.26 -2.63 -21.15
CA GLU A 41 7.01 -3.80 -21.64
C GLU A 41 7.91 -4.43 -20.55
N ALA A 42 8.41 -3.64 -19.59
CA ALA A 42 9.16 -4.15 -18.42
C ALA A 42 8.25 -4.78 -17.35
N SER A 43 6.95 -4.47 -17.38
CA SER A 43 5.95 -4.97 -16.43
C SER A 43 5.29 -6.28 -16.87
N LYS A 44 5.36 -6.62 -18.17
CA LYS A 44 4.72 -7.81 -18.77
C LYS A 44 5.30 -9.17 -18.35
N GLY A 45 6.42 -9.21 -17.62
CA GLY A 45 7.10 -10.45 -17.25
C GLY A 45 7.47 -10.56 -15.77
N ARG A 46 7.12 -9.58 -14.94
CA ARG A 46 7.29 -9.70 -13.49
C ARG A 46 6.04 -10.37 -12.96
N ASP A 47 6.15 -11.65 -12.59
CA ASP A 47 5.18 -12.27 -11.69
C ASP A 47 4.92 -11.26 -10.57
N LEU A 48 3.73 -10.66 -10.57
CA LEU A 48 3.36 -9.63 -9.60
C LEU A 48 3.31 -10.32 -8.25
N LEU A 49 4.44 -10.28 -7.54
CA LEU A 49 4.54 -10.87 -6.23
C LEU A 49 3.51 -10.18 -5.33
N PRO A 50 2.78 -10.94 -4.51
CA PRO A 50 1.90 -10.36 -3.53
C PRO A 50 2.69 -9.54 -2.52
N PHE A 51 2.07 -8.48 -1.99
CA PHE A 51 2.70 -7.72 -0.92
C PHE A 51 2.82 -8.55 0.36
N CYS A 52 3.96 -8.49 1.04
CA CYS A 52 4.20 -9.28 2.25
C CYS A 52 3.19 -8.94 3.37
N TRP A 53 2.80 -7.67 3.52
CA TRP A 53 1.80 -7.25 4.51
C TRP A 53 0.38 -7.76 4.19
N ASN A 54 0.07 -8.05 2.93
CA ASN A 54 -1.21 -8.63 2.53
C ASN A 54 -1.24 -10.15 2.75
N LEU A 55 -0.09 -10.81 2.70
CA LEU A 55 0.05 -12.24 2.98
C LEU A 55 0.10 -12.53 4.48
N HIS A 56 0.71 -11.66 5.27
CA HIS A 56 0.94 -11.92 6.69
C HIS A 56 -0.35 -12.28 7.44
N TYR A 57 -0.32 -13.36 8.22
CA TYR A 57 -1.46 -13.94 8.94
C TYR A 57 -2.65 -14.45 8.09
N THR A 58 -2.53 -14.46 6.77
CA THR A 58 -3.53 -15.11 5.91
C THR A 58 -3.35 -16.64 5.90
N SER A 59 -4.41 -17.37 5.53
CA SER A 59 -4.42 -18.84 5.58
C SER A 59 -3.53 -19.47 4.50
N CYS A 60 -2.85 -20.55 4.86
CA CYS A 60 -2.05 -21.35 3.93
C CYS A 60 -2.37 -22.84 4.03
N ALA A 61 -2.21 -23.57 2.92
CA ALA A 61 -2.68 -24.96 2.82
C ALA A 61 -1.74 -25.97 3.48
N ARG A 62 -0.42 -25.72 3.48
CA ARG A 62 0.59 -26.68 3.94
C ARG A 62 1.63 -26.01 4.82
N GLN A 63 1.83 -26.54 6.03
CA GLN A 63 2.93 -26.13 6.89
C GLN A 63 4.28 -26.23 6.16
N ASN A 64 5.17 -25.28 6.41
CA ASN A 64 6.48 -25.11 5.78
C ASN A 64 6.43 -24.85 4.27
N ALA A 65 5.26 -24.61 3.68
CA ALA A 65 5.19 -24.01 2.35
C ALA A 65 5.84 -22.62 2.40
N THR A 66 6.47 -22.24 1.30
CA THR A 66 7.10 -20.93 1.11
C THR A 66 6.40 -20.19 0.00
N GLN A 67 6.22 -18.89 0.16
CA GLN A 67 5.69 -18.01 -0.88
C GLN A 67 6.53 -16.74 -0.93
N ALA A 68 7.01 -16.38 -2.13
CA ALA A 68 7.70 -15.13 -2.35
C ALA A 68 6.73 -13.95 -2.23
N CYS A 69 7.21 -12.83 -1.69
CA CYS A 69 6.43 -11.60 -1.55
C CYS A 69 7.33 -10.37 -1.76
N THR A 70 6.70 -9.21 -1.95
CA THR A 70 7.37 -7.92 -2.16
C THR A 70 6.92 -6.89 -1.13
N ASP A 71 7.76 -5.91 -0.81
CA ASP A 71 7.37 -4.69 -0.10
C ASP A 71 7.00 -3.53 -1.06
N GLY A 72 7.01 -3.79 -2.37
CA GLY A 72 6.82 -2.80 -3.42
C GLY A 72 8.10 -2.17 -3.96
N ILE A 73 9.24 -2.41 -3.32
CA ILE A 73 10.56 -1.91 -3.73
C ILE A 73 11.48 -3.09 -4.08
N TRP A 74 11.47 -4.14 -3.26
CA TRP A 74 12.27 -5.35 -3.35
C TRP A 74 11.40 -6.60 -3.42
N SER A 75 11.95 -7.70 -3.93
CA SER A 75 11.22 -8.91 -4.32
C SER A 75 11.78 -10.20 -3.72
N ASP A 76 12.73 -10.09 -2.80
CA ASP A 76 13.52 -11.21 -2.25
C ASP A 76 13.00 -11.74 -0.91
N TYR A 77 11.83 -11.27 -0.47
CA TYR A 77 11.22 -11.72 0.76
C TYR A 77 10.47 -13.04 0.58
N VAL A 78 10.57 -13.90 1.59
CA VAL A 78 9.90 -15.21 1.60
C VAL A 78 9.06 -15.33 2.86
N CYS A 79 7.75 -15.50 2.68
CA CYS A 79 6.84 -15.91 3.75
C CYS A 79 6.91 -17.42 3.93
N VAL A 80 6.80 -17.88 5.18
CA VAL A 80 6.77 -19.30 5.54
C VAL A 80 5.45 -19.62 6.22
N CYS A 81 4.79 -20.68 5.77
CA CYS A 81 3.54 -21.13 6.35
C CYS A 81 3.80 -21.84 7.69
N ARG A 82 3.31 -21.29 8.80
CA ARG A 82 3.51 -21.81 10.17
C ARG A 82 2.17 -22.15 10.83
N PRO A 83 2.16 -23.12 11.76
CA PRO A 83 0.96 -23.41 12.53
C PRO A 83 0.71 -22.27 13.54
N LEU A 84 -0.52 -21.78 13.58
CA LEU A 84 -1.02 -20.81 14.57
C LEU A 84 -2.34 -21.34 15.14
N GLY A 85 -2.25 -22.01 16.29
CA GLY A 85 -3.39 -22.71 16.89
C GLY A 85 -3.79 -23.93 16.05
N THR A 86 -5.03 -23.96 15.57
CA THR A 86 -5.60 -25.05 14.76
C THR A 86 -5.52 -24.83 13.24
N ARG A 87 -4.97 -23.68 12.81
CA ARG A 87 -4.82 -23.33 11.39
C ARG A 87 -3.36 -23.05 11.02
N ASN A 88 -3.06 -23.12 9.74
CA ASN A 88 -1.77 -22.65 9.23
C ASN A 88 -1.92 -21.24 8.66
N VAL A 89 -0.95 -20.38 8.94
CA VAL A 89 -0.92 -18.99 8.47
C VAL A 89 0.45 -18.64 7.89
N TRP A 90 0.47 -17.67 6.97
CA TRP A 90 1.70 -17.11 6.46
C TRP A 90 2.38 -16.22 7.50
N ASP A 91 3.60 -16.57 7.86
CA ASP A 91 4.52 -15.77 8.65
C ASP A 91 5.52 -15.10 7.70
N CYS A 92 5.52 -13.77 7.65
CA CYS A 92 6.24 -12.98 6.68
C CYS A 92 7.19 -12.04 7.43
N PRO A 93 8.36 -11.68 6.87
CA PRO A 93 9.22 -10.66 7.46
C PRO A 93 8.48 -9.32 7.56
N GLU A 94 8.76 -8.57 8.63
CA GLU A 94 8.26 -7.21 8.79
C GLU A 94 8.97 -6.30 7.77
N VAL A 95 8.24 -5.88 6.74
CA VAL A 95 8.69 -4.96 5.71
C VAL A 95 7.90 -3.65 5.85
N ARG A 96 8.57 -2.50 5.68
CA ARG A 96 8.04 -1.17 6.00
C ARG A 96 7.47 -0.46 4.78
#